data_AF-A0A5Q0MDM4-F1
#
_entry.id   AF-A0A5Q0MDM4-F1
#
_cell.length_a   1.000
_cell.length_b   1.000
_cell.length_c   1.000
_cell.angle_alpha   90.00
_cell.angle_beta   90.00
_cell.angle_gamma   90.00
#
_symmetry.space_group_name_H-M   'P 1'
#
loop_
_entity.id
_entity.type
_entity.pdbx_description
1 polymer ?
#
loop_
_entity_poly.entity_id
_entity_poly.type
_entity_poly.pdbx_seq_one_letter_code
_entity_poly.pdbx_strand_id
1 'polypeptide(L)'
;MHGAKTSGRHAPRALPRPSVIALLEPLFRGELAPIGERLVCAPEVPCEALRVSDLVSSVALLADVLGRHAAVHRVTDGDLRAVASAWSLEYLSVLLPPLVAGASVFHHGFPAAASQMWVRFDGRGEPVDFHVRELGVPQHGADTAQRYAPLLWQHLSPLFSAIAGLTRIAPKILWGNAARILEPILDRGVALTGGAASLVQDRAHLLHAATWTQGAANPLHGRQREVVRPQDGRAVRVKLHRQCCLNHLLPDEGYCSICPLAPQHR
;
A
#
# COMPACT_ATOMS: atom_id res chain seq x y z
N MET A 1 -9.22 59.64 10.27
CA MET A 1 -8.17 58.69 10.65
C MET A 1 -8.55 58.16 12.03
N HIS A 2 -9.00 56.92 12.27
CA HIS A 2 -8.53 55.62 11.83
C HIS A 2 -9.69 54.62 11.84
N GLY A 3 -9.83 53.84 10.77
CA GLY A 3 -10.72 52.68 10.73
C GLY A 3 -10.06 51.47 11.40
N ALA A 4 -10.73 50.89 12.39
CA ALA A 4 -10.35 49.61 12.96
C ALA A 4 -11.06 48.50 12.17
N LYS A 5 -10.33 47.89 11.22
CA LYS A 5 -10.74 46.62 10.59
C LYS A 5 -10.52 45.51 11.62
N THR A 6 -11.60 44.96 12.16
CA THR A 6 -11.58 43.71 12.90
C THR A 6 -11.27 42.57 11.94
N SER A 7 -10.01 42.12 11.97
CA SER A 7 -9.55 40.88 11.35
C SER A 7 -10.26 39.70 12.01
N GLY A 8 -11.24 39.13 11.33
CA GLY A 8 -11.87 37.88 11.70
C GLY A 8 -10.87 36.75 11.56
N ARG A 9 -10.32 36.28 12.68
CA ARG A 9 -9.61 34.99 12.73
C ARG A 9 -10.62 33.91 12.39
N HIS A 10 -10.57 33.38 11.16
CA HIS A 10 -11.23 32.13 10.83
C HIS A 10 -10.63 31.03 11.71
N ALA A 11 -11.45 30.52 12.65
CA ALA A 11 -11.13 29.27 13.32
C ALA A 11 -10.92 28.19 12.25
N PRO A 12 -9.90 27.32 12.37
CA PRO A 12 -9.76 26.20 11.45
C PRO A 12 -11.04 25.36 11.53
N ARG A 13 -11.77 25.30 10.42
CA ARG A 13 -12.95 24.46 10.29
C ARG A 13 -12.46 23.03 10.50
N ALA A 14 -12.87 22.40 11.61
CA ALA A 14 -12.59 21.00 11.87
C ALA A 14 -13.05 20.21 10.64
N LEU A 15 -12.11 19.53 9.98
CA LEU A 15 -12.44 18.68 8.86
C LEU A 15 -13.44 17.62 9.37
N PRO A 16 -14.52 17.33 8.63
CA PRO A 16 -15.41 16.24 8.99
C PRO A 16 -14.60 14.96 9.13
N ARG A 17 -14.97 14.11 10.09
CA ARG A 17 -14.37 12.79 10.23
C ARG A 17 -14.41 12.09 8.86
N PRO A 18 -13.31 11.47 8.41
CA PRO A 18 -13.31 10.78 7.13
C PRO A 18 -14.41 9.72 7.15
N SER A 19 -15.27 9.74 6.14
CA SER A 19 -16.27 8.71 5.88
C SER A 19 -15.80 7.89 4.69
N VAL A 20 -16.18 6.62 4.65
CA VAL A 20 -15.95 5.77 3.47
C VAL A 20 -16.56 6.45 2.24
N ILE A 21 -15.81 6.48 1.13
CA ILE A 21 -16.33 6.96 -0.15
C ILE A 21 -17.56 6.14 -0.54
N ALA A 22 -18.67 6.78 -0.93
CA ALA A 22 -19.95 6.13 -1.21
C ALA A 22 -19.83 4.89 -2.13
N LEU A 23 -18.96 4.94 -3.14
CA LEU A 23 -18.67 3.82 -4.04
C LEU A 23 -18.13 2.57 -3.30
N LEU A 24 -17.32 2.77 -2.27
CA LEU A 24 -16.64 1.73 -1.50
C LEU A 24 -17.47 1.23 -0.31
N GLU A 25 -18.51 1.98 0.10
CA GLU A 25 -19.38 1.63 1.23
C GLU A 25 -19.93 0.20 1.19
N PRO A 26 -20.29 -0.42 0.04
CA PRO A 26 -20.78 -1.79 0.05
C PRO A 26 -19.79 -2.83 0.61
N LEU A 27 -18.47 -2.55 0.56
CA LEU A 27 -17.42 -3.47 1.01
C LEU A 27 -16.83 -3.11 2.37
N PHE A 28 -16.77 -1.82 2.70
CA PHE A 28 -16.13 -1.35 3.94
C PHE A 28 -17.19 -0.85 4.93
N ARG A 29 -17.86 -1.79 5.61
CA ARG A 29 -18.84 -1.52 6.68
C ARG A 29 -18.43 -2.21 7.98
N GLY A 30 -18.99 -1.74 9.10
CA GLY A 30 -18.72 -2.33 10.42
C GLY A 30 -17.22 -2.32 10.72
N GLU A 31 -16.66 -3.49 11.05
CA GLU A 31 -15.23 -3.64 11.36
C GLU A 31 -14.28 -3.31 10.20
N LEU A 32 -14.78 -3.31 8.95
CA LEU A 32 -13.98 -2.95 7.76
C LEU A 32 -14.05 -1.46 7.42
N ALA A 33 -14.97 -0.69 8.03
CA ALA A 33 -15.11 0.74 7.73
C ALA A 33 -13.80 1.53 7.92
N PRO A 34 -13.01 1.32 9.00
CA PRO A 34 -11.74 2.03 9.19
C PRO A 34 -10.71 1.78 8.09
N ILE A 35 -10.82 0.68 7.34
CA ILE A 35 -9.94 0.39 6.20
C ILE A 35 -10.37 1.23 4.98
N GLY A 36 -11.68 1.35 4.73
CA GLY A 36 -12.22 2.17 3.63
C GLY A 36 -12.07 3.67 3.86
N GLU A 37 -12.08 4.11 5.12
CA GLU A 37 -11.87 5.51 5.54
C GLU A 37 -10.44 6.02 5.24
N ARG A 38 -9.48 5.11 4.99
CA ARG A 38 -8.09 5.45 4.65
C ARG A 38 -7.91 5.99 3.23
N LEU A 39 -8.95 6.00 2.40
CA LEU A 39 -8.96 6.73 1.14
C LEU A 39 -10.06 7.80 1.17
N VAL A 40 -9.65 9.06 1.13
CA VAL A 40 -10.52 10.23 1.20
C VAL A 40 -10.59 10.91 -0.16
N CYS A 41 -11.81 11.16 -0.65
CA CYS A 41 -12.04 11.92 -1.87
C CYS A 41 -12.66 13.28 -1.53
N ALA A 42 -11.89 14.35 -1.64
CA ALA A 42 -12.34 15.71 -1.34
C ALA A 42 -11.57 16.77 -2.15
N PRO A 43 -12.21 17.86 -2.60
CA PRO A 43 -11.55 18.89 -3.42
C PRO A 43 -10.41 19.61 -2.69
N GLU A 44 -10.52 19.71 -1.36
CA GLU A 44 -9.52 20.26 -0.45
C GLU A 44 -8.74 19.13 0.21
N VAL A 45 -7.41 19.27 0.22
CA VAL A 45 -6.48 18.32 0.85
C VAL A 45 -6.00 18.93 2.17
N PRO A 46 -5.87 18.14 3.26
CA PRO A 46 -5.33 18.64 4.51
C PRO A 46 -3.95 19.27 4.34
N CYS A 47 -3.66 20.35 5.07
CA CYS A 47 -2.41 21.09 4.90
C CYS A 47 -1.17 20.28 5.33
N GLU A 48 -1.36 19.30 6.21
CA GLU A 48 -0.35 18.36 6.68
C GLU A 48 -0.10 17.19 5.72
N ALA A 49 -0.93 16.99 4.69
CA ALA A 49 -0.76 15.90 3.75
C ALA A 49 0.30 16.25 2.69
N LEU A 50 1.24 15.33 2.46
CA LEU A 50 2.27 15.47 1.43
C LEU A 50 1.76 14.89 0.12
N ARG A 51 2.03 15.58 -1.00
CA ARG A 51 1.85 14.95 -2.31
C ARG A 51 2.87 13.83 -2.48
N VAL A 52 2.42 12.66 -2.95
CA VAL A 52 3.31 11.49 -3.07
C VAL A 52 4.46 11.77 -4.05
N SER A 53 4.24 12.53 -5.13
CA SER A 53 5.31 12.93 -6.05
C SER A 53 6.40 13.77 -5.40
N ASP A 54 6.06 14.56 -4.38
CA ASP A 54 7.01 15.42 -3.68
C ASP A 54 7.84 14.58 -2.70
N LEU A 55 7.21 13.59 -2.04
CA LEU A 55 7.89 12.57 -1.24
C LEU A 55 8.88 11.76 -2.09
N VAL A 56 8.47 11.34 -3.28
CA VAL A 56 9.31 10.58 -4.24
C VAL A 56 10.52 11.40 -4.69
N SER A 57 10.32 12.69 -4.93
CA SER A 57 11.34 13.56 -5.54
C SER A 57 12.29 14.18 -4.51
N SER A 58 11.93 14.17 -3.23
CA SER A 58 12.72 14.75 -2.15
C SER A 58 13.34 13.68 -1.25
N VAL A 59 14.65 13.47 -1.43
CA VAL A 59 15.44 12.60 -0.56
C VAL A 59 15.33 13.01 0.91
N ALA A 60 15.26 14.31 1.20
CA ALA A 60 15.13 14.81 2.56
C ALA A 60 13.79 14.43 3.21
N LEU A 61 12.67 14.54 2.48
CA LEU A 61 11.35 14.15 3.00
C LEU A 61 11.28 12.64 3.22
N LEU A 62 11.79 11.85 2.28
CA LEU A 62 11.81 10.40 2.43
C LEU A 62 12.70 9.94 3.58
N ALA A 63 13.87 10.57 3.76
CA ALA A 63 14.77 10.31 4.88
C ALA A 63 14.16 10.70 6.23
N ASP A 64 13.42 11.80 6.31
CA ASP A 64 12.69 12.20 7.53
C ASP A 64 11.64 11.14 7.92
N VAL A 65 10.80 10.73 6.97
CA VAL A 65 9.74 9.74 7.22
C VAL A 65 10.34 8.40 7.68
N LEU A 66 11.36 7.90 6.96
CA LEU A 66 12.04 6.66 7.34
C LEU A 66 12.83 6.79 8.65
N GLY A 67 13.39 7.97 8.95
CA GLY A 67 14.09 8.24 10.21
C GLY A 67 13.15 8.20 11.41
N ARG A 68 11.95 8.78 11.30
CA ARG A 68 10.92 8.67 12.34
C ARG A 68 10.47 7.23 12.55
N HIS A 69 10.30 6.46 11.47
CA HIS A 69 9.96 5.05 11.56
C HIS A 69 11.10 4.20 12.16
N ALA A 70 12.36 4.49 11.80
CA ALA A 70 13.54 3.85 12.39
C ALA A 70 13.62 4.07 13.90
N ALA A 71 13.31 5.28 14.37
CA ALA A 71 13.31 5.62 15.79
C ALA A 71 12.27 4.80 16.57
N VAL A 72 11.08 4.56 16.00
CA VAL A 72 10.05 3.70 16.60
C VAL A 72 10.53 2.26 16.76
N HIS A 73 11.27 1.76 15.77
CA HIS A 73 11.87 0.42 15.80
C HIS A 73 13.22 0.37 16.51
N ARG A 74 13.69 1.48 17.12
CA ARG A 74 14.98 1.57 17.84
C ARG A 74 16.19 1.16 16.99
N VAL A 75 16.14 1.40 15.68
CA VAL A 75 17.25 1.11 14.77
C VAL A 75 18.28 2.23 14.86
N THR A 76 19.51 1.90 15.27
CA THR A 76 20.59 2.88 15.48
C THR A 76 21.87 2.56 14.72
N ASP A 77 21.92 1.43 14.00
CA ASP A 77 23.10 0.96 13.27
C ASP A 77 23.28 1.62 11.89
N GLY A 78 22.30 2.42 11.46
CA GLY A 78 22.27 3.09 10.16
C GLY A 78 21.82 2.21 9.00
N ASP A 79 21.53 0.92 9.21
CA ASP A 79 20.99 0.04 8.16
C ASP A 79 19.48 0.19 8.04
N LEU A 80 19.07 1.10 7.14
CA LEU A 80 17.65 1.38 6.91
C LEU A 80 16.93 0.35 6.03
N ARG A 81 17.56 -0.76 5.62
CA ARG A 81 16.91 -1.73 4.72
C ARG A 81 15.69 -2.39 5.37
N ALA A 82 15.82 -2.86 6.61
CA ALA A 82 14.71 -3.49 7.32
C ALA A 82 13.61 -2.46 7.63
N VAL A 83 13.99 -1.24 8.04
CA VAL A 83 13.07 -0.11 8.27
C VAL A 83 12.29 0.24 7.01
N ALA A 84 12.96 0.38 5.86
CA ALA A 84 12.31 0.69 4.59
C ALA A 84 11.32 -0.40 4.16
N SER A 85 11.66 -1.66 4.41
CA SER A 85 10.76 -2.77 4.14
C SER A 85 9.52 -2.75 5.04
N ALA A 86 9.69 -2.58 6.34
CA ALA A 86 8.57 -2.47 7.30
C ALA A 86 7.68 -1.26 6.99
N TRP A 87 8.28 -0.09 6.76
CA TRP A 87 7.56 1.11 6.35
C TRP A 87 6.75 0.89 5.07
N SER A 88 7.33 0.20 4.07
CA SER A 88 6.61 -0.11 2.84
C SER A 88 5.40 -1.02 3.07
N LEU A 89 5.46 -1.95 4.03
CA LEU A 89 4.32 -2.80 4.38
C LEU A 89 3.19 -1.96 4.98
N GLU A 90 3.49 -1.01 5.86
CA GLU A 90 2.49 -0.08 6.40
C GLU A 90 1.90 0.84 5.34
N TYR A 91 2.75 1.38 4.45
CA TYR A 91 2.30 2.18 3.31
C TYR A 91 1.33 1.42 2.41
N LEU A 92 1.67 0.18 2.07
CA LEU A 92 0.85 -0.67 1.22
C LEU A 92 -0.43 -1.14 1.94
N SER A 93 -0.39 -1.37 3.26
CA SER A 93 -1.55 -1.81 4.04
C SER A 93 -2.66 -0.75 4.11
N VAL A 94 -2.27 0.53 4.10
CA VAL A 94 -3.19 1.68 4.05
C VAL A 94 -3.67 1.92 2.61
N LEU A 95 -2.74 1.91 1.64
CA LEU A 95 -3.00 2.30 0.26
C LEU A 95 -3.86 1.30 -0.50
N LEU A 96 -3.51 0.01 -0.43
CA LEU A 96 -3.98 -0.98 -1.39
C LEU A 96 -5.44 -1.40 -1.23
N PRO A 97 -5.98 -1.64 -0.02
CA PRO A 97 -7.35 -2.16 0.11
C PRO A 97 -8.43 -1.34 -0.61
N PRO A 98 -8.55 0.00 -0.41
CA PRO A 98 -9.58 0.78 -1.09
C PRO A 98 -9.35 0.88 -2.61
N LEU A 99 -8.09 0.94 -3.06
CA LEU A 99 -7.77 1.01 -4.49
C LEU A 99 -8.05 -0.31 -5.22
N VAL A 100 -7.71 -1.45 -4.61
CA VAL A 100 -7.99 -2.78 -5.16
C VAL A 100 -9.49 -3.05 -5.19
N ALA A 101 -10.22 -2.65 -4.16
CA ALA A 101 -11.68 -2.73 -4.15
C ALA A 101 -12.30 -1.94 -5.31
N GLY A 102 -11.87 -0.68 -5.51
CA GLY A 102 -12.27 0.13 -6.66
C GLY A 102 -11.99 -0.56 -8.00
N ALA A 103 -10.73 -0.97 -8.21
CA ALA A 103 -10.28 -1.52 -9.49
C ALA A 103 -10.88 -2.89 -9.80
N SER A 104 -10.94 -3.80 -8.83
CA SER A 104 -11.29 -5.21 -9.07
C SER A 104 -12.75 -5.55 -8.84
N VAL A 105 -13.44 -4.83 -7.95
CA VAL A 105 -14.87 -5.10 -7.65
C VAL A 105 -15.77 -4.11 -8.38
N PHE A 106 -15.44 -2.82 -8.31
CA PHE A 106 -16.28 -1.77 -8.89
C PHE A 106 -15.86 -1.36 -10.30
N HIS A 107 -14.77 -1.92 -10.84
CA HIS A 107 -14.20 -1.52 -12.12
C HIS A 107 -14.04 0.00 -12.24
N HIS A 108 -13.58 0.64 -11.17
CA HIS A 108 -13.45 2.07 -11.06
C HIS A 108 -11.99 2.45 -10.79
N GLY A 109 -11.45 3.34 -11.61
CA GLY A 109 -10.08 3.81 -11.51
C GLY A 109 -10.01 5.10 -10.69
N PHE A 110 -9.55 5.00 -9.45
CA PHE A 110 -9.17 6.18 -8.65
C PHE A 110 -7.89 6.82 -9.22
N PRO A 111 -7.65 8.14 -8.99
CA PRO A 111 -6.42 8.83 -9.38
C PRO A 111 -5.19 8.34 -8.59
N ALA A 112 -4.71 7.13 -8.88
CA ALA A 112 -3.70 6.44 -8.09
C ALA A 112 -2.25 6.87 -8.37
N ALA A 113 -1.99 7.72 -9.37
CA ALA A 113 -0.64 8.20 -9.67
C ALA A 113 -0.07 9.06 -8.52
N ALA A 114 1.25 9.03 -8.32
CA ALA A 114 1.90 9.78 -7.24
C ALA A 114 1.67 11.31 -7.33
N SER A 115 1.47 11.84 -8.53
CA SER A 115 1.18 13.27 -8.77
C SER A 115 -0.26 13.66 -8.44
N GLN A 116 -1.17 12.69 -8.33
CA GLN A 116 -2.61 12.89 -8.11
C GLN A 116 -3.08 12.48 -6.70
N MET A 117 -2.15 12.05 -5.86
CA MET A 117 -2.43 11.51 -4.55
C MET A 117 -1.57 12.19 -3.48
N TRP A 118 -2.19 12.39 -2.31
CA TRP A 118 -1.52 12.89 -1.12
C TRP A 118 -1.62 11.86 -0.01
N VAL A 119 -0.67 11.90 0.90
CA VAL A 119 -0.58 11.00 2.05
C VAL A 119 -0.33 11.82 3.30
N ARG A 120 -1.07 11.50 4.36
CA ARG A 120 -0.81 12.05 5.69
C ARG A 120 -0.01 11.04 6.50
N PHE A 121 1.02 11.52 7.19
CA PHE A 121 1.81 10.72 8.10
C PHE A 121 1.52 11.11 9.54
N ASP A 122 1.59 10.16 10.46
CA ASP A 122 1.57 10.45 11.89
C ASP A 122 2.96 10.86 12.41
N GLY A 123 3.10 11.03 13.73
CA GLY A 123 4.38 11.37 14.36
C GLY A 123 5.45 10.28 14.22
N ARG A 124 5.07 9.03 13.92
CA ARG A 124 5.95 7.88 13.72
C ARG A 124 6.44 7.75 12.28
N GLY A 125 5.91 8.56 11.36
CA GLY A 125 6.18 8.43 9.93
C GLY A 125 5.32 7.35 9.27
N GLU A 126 4.32 6.83 9.97
CA GLU A 126 3.40 5.84 9.42
C GLU A 126 2.28 6.53 8.63
N PRO A 127 1.88 5.98 7.48
CA PRO A 127 0.79 6.54 6.68
C PRO A 127 -0.53 6.35 7.42
N VAL A 128 -1.33 7.41 7.47
CA VAL A 128 -2.63 7.39 8.15
C VAL A 128 -3.75 7.20 7.13
N ASP A 129 -3.77 8.06 6.10
CA ASP A 129 -4.73 8.04 5.01
C ASP A 129 -4.15 8.66 3.74
N PHE A 130 -4.80 8.34 2.62
CA PHE A 130 -4.55 8.89 1.30
C PHE A 130 -5.70 9.78 0.86
N HIS A 131 -5.35 10.87 0.20
CA HIS A 131 -6.31 11.83 -0.33
C HIS A 131 -6.20 11.90 -1.86
N VAL A 132 -7.36 11.91 -2.52
CA VAL A 132 -7.50 12.26 -3.93
C VAL A 132 -8.50 13.41 -4.05
N ARG A 133 -8.27 14.29 -5.01
CA ARG A 133 -9.14 15.47 -5.22
C ARG A 133 -10.40 15.18 -6.02
N GLU A 134 -10.35 14.09 -6.77
CA GLU A 134 -11.38 13.65 -7.68
C GLU A 134 -11.63 12.17 -7.47
N LEU A 135 -12.87 11.74 -7.71
CA LEU A 135 -13.28 10.35 -7.51
C LEU A 135 -12.59 9.41 -8.52
N GLY A 136 -12.14 9.94 -9.65
CA GLY A 136 -11.70 9.13 -10.80
C GLY A 136 -12.89 8.73 -11.68
N VAL A 137 -12.69 7.70 -12.51
CA VAL A 137 -13.65 7.34 -13.56
C VAL A 137 -13.95 5.84 -13.60
N PRO A 138 -15.17 5.44 -14.00
CA PRO A 138 -15.46 4.06 -14.32
C PRO A 138 -14.55 3.56 -15.46
N GLN A 139 -14.05 2.34 -15.33
CA GLN A 139 -13.15 1.64 -16.24
C GLN A 139 -13.74 0.31 -16.70
N HIS A 140 -15.05 0.30 -16.98
CA HIS A 140 -15.74 -0.86 -17.55
C HIS A 140 -15.07 -1.26 -18.88
N GLY A 141 -14.73 -2.53 -19.02
CA GLY A 141 -14.07 -3.07 -20.22
C GLY A 141 -12.56 -2.87 -20.29
N ALA A 142 -11.95 -2.08 -19.40
CA ALA A 142 -10.49 -2.05 -19.28
C ALA A 142 -9.99 -3.38 -18.70
N ASP A 143 -8.84 -3.87 -19.17
CA ASP A 143 -8.21 -5.07 -18.61
C ASP A 143 -7.48 -4.80 -17.29
N THR A 144 -6.99 -5.85 -16.61
CA THR A 144 -6.24 -5.73 -15.36
C THR A 144 -5.04 -4.79 -15.50
N ALA A 145 -4.29 -4.93 -16.60
CA ALA A 145 -3.06 -4.17 -16.80
C ALA A 145 -3.35 -2.66 -16.90
N GLN A 146 -4.41 -2.29 -17.60
CA GLN A 146 -4.88 -0.92 -17.74
C GLN A 146 -5.36 -0.35 -16.40
N ARG A 147 -6.17 -1.09 -15.64
CA ARG A 147 -6.71 -0.61 -14.35
C ARG A 147 -5.62 -0.40 -13.29
N TYR A 148 -4.60 -1.26 -13.27
CA TYR A 148 -3.53 -1.21 -12.28
C TYR A 148 -2.30 -0.38 -12.73
N ALA A 149 -2.20 0.01 -14.01
CA ALA A 149 -1.05 0.74 -14.51
C ALA A 149 -0.72 2.05 -13.76
N PRO A 150 -1.70 2.92 -13.42
CA PRO A 150 -1.39 4.13 -12.65
C PRO A 150 -0.79 3.82 -11.27
N LEU A 151 -1.34 2.83 -10.56
CA LEU A 151 -0.84 2.42 -9.25
C LEU A 151 0.56 1.80 -9.33
N LEU A 152 0.77 0.84 -10.22
CA LEU A 152 2.07 0.14 -10.26
C LEU A 152 3.17 1.03 -10.85
N TRP A 153 2.90 1.72 -11.95
CA TRP A 153 3.94 2.38 -12.73
C TRP A 153 4.11 3.86 -12.42
N GLN A 154 3.03 4.55 -12.05
CA GLN A 154 3.06 5.99 -11.78
C GLN A 154 3.06 6.31 -10.28
N HIS A 155 3.02 5.29 -9.42
CA HIS A 155 3.06 5.45 -7.96
C HIS A 155 4.08 4.53 -7.30
N LEU A 156 3.87 3.21 -7.32
CA LEU A 156 4.74 2.29 -6.58
C LEU A 156 6.15 2.21 -7.17
N SER A 157 6.28 2.12 -8.49
CA SER A 157 7.58 2.06 -9.17
C SER A 157 8.50 3.24 -8.81
N PRO A 158 8.11 4.52 -8.99
CA PRO A 158 8.98 5.63 -8.63
C PRO A 158 9.24 5.74 -7.11
N LEU A 159 8.25 5.42 -6.27
CA LEU A 159 8.44 5.37 -4.81
C LEU A 159 9.47 4.29 -4.41
N PHE A 160 9.35 3.09 -4.96
CA PHE A 160 10.27 1.99 -4.66
C PHE A 160 11.68 2.28 -5.18
N SER A 161 11.81 2.95 -6.32
CA SER A 161 13.09 3.45 -6.81
C SER A 161 13.72 4.48 -5.87
N ALA A 162 12.94 5.43 -5.35
CA ALA A 162 13.43 6.43 -4.40
C ALA A 162 13.89 5.77 -3.08
N ILE A 163 13.08 4.85 -2.54
CA ILE A 163 13.42 4.08 -1.33
C ILE A 163 14.69 3.25 -1.53
N ALA A 164 14.78 2.51 -2.64
CA ALA A 164 15.96 1.70 -2.96
C ALA A 164 17.21 2.56 -3.17
N GLY A 165 17.07 3.74 -3.76
CA GLY A 165 18.16 4.71 -3.91
C GLY A 165 18.70 5.18 -2.56
N LEU A 166 17.80 5.49 -1.62
CA LEU A 166 18.15 6.00 -0.29
C LEU A 166 18.70 4.91 0.64
N THR A 167 18.06 3.74 0.72
CA THR A 167 18.37 2.73 1.75
C THR A 167 19.13 1.52 1.23
N ARG A 168 19.33 1.43 -0.09
CA ARG A 168 19.96 0.28 -0.77
C ARG A 168 19.20 -1.04 -0.60
N ILE A 169 17.94 -1.00 -0.17
CA ILE A 169 17.07 -2.18 -0.19
C ILE A 169 16.91 -2.69 -1.63
N ALA A 170 16.95 -4.01 -1.81
CA ALA A 170 16.75 -4.60 -3.13
C ALA A 170 15.30 -4.36 -3.60
N PRO A 171 15.05 -3.79 -4.80
CA PRO A 171 13.70 -3.48 -5.28
C PRO A 171 12.72 -4.66 -5.26
N LYS A 172 13.21 -5.88 -5.50
CA LYS A 172 12.39 -7.11 -5.43
C LYS A 172 11.74 -7.34 -4.06
N ILE A 173 12.31 -6.81 -2.97
CA ILE A 173 11.74 -6.91 -1.63
C ILE A 173 10.51 -6.02 -1.53
N LEU A 174 10.57 -4.78 -2.02
CA LEU A 174 9.44 -3.84 -2.02
C LEU A 174 8.29 -4.36 -2.90
N TRP A 175 8.60 -4.88 -4.09
CA TRP A 175 7.60 -5.54 -4.92
C TRP A 175 7.05 -6.83 -4.30
N GLY A 176 7.90 -7.59 -3.61
CA GLY A 176 7.47 -8.75 -2.82
C GLY A 176 6.52 -8.37 -1.67
N ASN A 177 6.74 -7.21 -1.04
CA ASN A 177 5.84 -6.65 -0.03
C ASN A 177 4.51 -6.24 -0.65
N ALA A 178 4.51 -5.61 -1.83
CA ALA A 178 3.28 -5.30 -2.56
C ALA A 178 2.48 -6.57 -2.88
N ALA A 179 3.13 -7.61 -3.41
CA ALA A 179 2.47 -8.91 -3.65
C ALA A 179 1.94 -9.53 -2.35
N ARG A 180 2.70 -9.44 -1.25
CA ARG A 180 2.30 -9.93 0.08
C ARG A 180 1.03 -9.25 0.60
N ILE A 181 0.85 -7.96 0.37
CA ILE A 181 -0.35 -7.23 0.80
C ILE A 181 -1.52 -7.47 -0.17
N LEU A 182 -1.26 -7.52 -1.49
CA LEU A 182 -2.29 -7.77 -2.50
C LEU A 182 -2.94 -9.16 -2.37
N GLU A 183 -2.16 -10.19 -2.08
CA GLU A 183 -2.62 -11.59 -2.04
C GLU A 183 -3.82 -11.82 -1.09
N PRO A 184 -3.77 -11.46 0.21
CA PRO A 184 -4.92 -11.61 1.09
C PRO A 184 -6.09 -10.70 0.72
N ILE A 185 -5.85 -9.51 0.16
CA ILE A 185 -6.92 -8.60 -0.28
C ILE A 185 -7.71 -9.24 -1.42
N LEU A 186 -7.02 -9.76 -2.44
CA LEU A 186 -7.63 -10.40 -3.60
C LEU A 186 -8.28 -11.74 -3.22
N ASP A 187 -7.63 -12.56 -2.38
CA ASP A 187 -8.22 -13.81 -1.88
C ASP A 187 -9.52 -13.55 -1.10
N ARG A 188 -9.53 -12.52 -0.24
CA ARG A 188 -10.74 -12.13 0.49
C ARG A 188 -11.81 -11.58 -0.45
N GLY A 189 -11.43 -10.77 -1.43
CA GLY A 189 -12.35 -10.26 -2.45
C GLY A 189 -13.02 -11.38 -3.24
N VAL A 190 -12.24 -12.37 -3.70
CA VAL A 190 -12.77 -13.57 -4.38
C VAL A 190 -13.77 -14.30 -3.48
N ALA A 191 -13.45 -14.51 -2.20
CA ALA A 191 -14.34 -15.17 -1.27
C ALA A 191 -15.65 -14.40 -1.01
N LEU A 192 -15.56 -13.08 -0.80
CA LEU A 192 -16.73 -12.23 -0.50
C LEU A 192 -17.67 -12.06 -1.70
N THR A 193 -17.15 -12.17 -2.93
CA THR A 193 -17.93 -11.99 -4.17
C THR A 193 -18.40 -13.30 -4.78
N GLY A 194 -18.18 -14.44 -4.11
CA GLY A 194 -18.55 -15.76 -4.66
C GLY A 194 -17.74 -16.15 -5.89
N GLY A 195 -16.52 -15.62 -6.04
CA GLY A 195 -15.64 -15.93 -7.16
C GLY A 195 -15.88 -15.07 -8.41
N ALA A 196 -16.15 -13.77 -8.24
CA ALA A 196 -16.32 -12.86 -9.37
C ALA A 196 -15.15 -12.98 -10.37
N ALA A 197 -15.48 -13.15 -11.66
CA ALA A 197 -14.50 -13.45 -12.69
C ALA A 197 -13.40 -12.37 -12.80
N SER A 198 -13.75 -11.10 -12.59
CA SER A 198 -12.81 -9.98 -12.61
C SER A 198 -11.72 -10.10 -11.53
N LEU A 199 -12.09 -10.45 -10.30
CA LEU A 199 -11.17 -10.65 -9.19
C LEU A 199 -10.26 -11.86 -9.42
N VAL A 200 -10.81 -12.95 -9.96
CA VAL A 200 -10.03 -14.15 -10.32
C VAL A 200 -9.01 -13.83 -11.42
N GLN A 201 -9.42 -13.07 -12.44
CA GLN A 201 -8.55 -12.60 -13.52
C GLN A 201 -7.47 -11.65 -13.00
N ASP A 202 -7.83 -10.67 -12.18
CA ASP A 202 -6.89 -9.71 -11.60
C ASP A 202 -5.86 -10.42 -10.74
N ARG A 203 -6.29 -11.37 -9.91
CA ARG A 203 -5.40 -12.21 -9.11
C ARG A 203 -4.46 -13.03 -9.97
N ALA A 204 -4.95 -13.66 -11.04
CA ALA A 204 -4.12 -14.42 -11.96
C ALA A 204 -3.07 -13.52 -12.63
N HIS A 205 -3.47 -12.35 -13.14
CA HIS A 205 -2.60 -11.43 -13.84
C HIS A 205 -1.57 -10.77 -12.90
N LEU A 206 -2.00 -10.24 -11.75
CA LEU A 206 -1.12 -9.54 -10.81
C LEU A 206 -0.14 -10.47 -10.12
N LEU A 207 -0.57 -11.65 -9.66
CA LEU A 207 0.21 -12.47 -8.72
C LEU A 207 0.81 -13.75 -9.31
N HIS A 208 0.29 -14.22 -10.44
CA HIS A 208 0.67 -15.52 -11.02
C HIS A 208 1.24 -15.41 -12.45
N ALA A 209 0.87 -14.40 -13.23
CA ALA A 209 1.45 -14.19 -14.54
C ALA A 209 2.89 -13.66 -14.44
N ALA A 210 3.83 -14.31 -15.12
CA ALA A 210 5.24 -13.89 -15.13
C ALA A 210 5.50 -12.61 -15.95
N THR A 211 4.57 -12.29 -16.87
CA THR A 211 4.66 -11.14 -17.76
C THR A 211 3.46 -10.20 -17.54
N TRP A 212 3.69 -8.91 -17.77
CA TRP A 212 2.69 -7.84 -17.67
C TRP A 212 2.03 -7.57 -19.03
N THR A 213 2.53 -6.60 -19.79
CA THR A 213 2.09 -6.26 -21.15
C THR A 213 3.25 -6.37 -22.12
N GLN A 214 3.00 -6.84 -23.36
CA GLN A 214 4.01 -6.91 -24.42
C GLN A 214 5.31 -7.63 -24.01
N GLY A 215 5.21 -8.64 -23.14
CA GLY A 215 6.35 -9.44 -22.68
C GLY A 215 7.20 -8.81 -21.58
N ALA A 216 6.88 -7.60 -21.09
CA ALA A 216 7.56 -7.01 -19.93
C ALA A 216 7.39 -7.91 -18.69
N ALA A 217 8.42 -7.98 -17.85
CA ALA A 217 8.36 -8.77 -16.62
C ALA A 217 7.32 -8.18 -15.65
N ASN A 218 6.51 -9.05 -15.03
CA ASN A 218 5.63 -8.63 -13.94
C ASN A 218 6.45 -8.51 -12.64
N PRO A 219 6.56 -7.33 -12.01
CA PRO A 219 7.38 -7.14 -10.82
C PRO A 219 6.77 -7.78 -9.57
N LEU A 220 5.45 -8.02 -9.55
CA LEU A 220 4.76 -8.70 -8.46
C LEU A 220 4.91 -10.23 -8.53
N HIS A 221 5.32 -10.76 -9.69
CA HIS A 221 5.57 -12.18 -9.85
C HIS A 221 6.88 -12.60 -9.18
N GLY A 222 6.84 -13.76 -8.53
CA GLY A 222 8.00 -14.35 -7.88
C GLY A 222 7.72 -15.78 -7.48
N ARG A 223 8.78 -16.60 -7.39
CA ARG A 223 8.66 -18.00 -6.98
C ARG A 223 8.24 -18.07 -5.50
N GLN A 224 7.23 -18.88 -5.21
CA GLN A 224 6.87 -19.26 -3.84
C GLN A 224 7.26 -20.72 -3.61
N ARG A 225 8.00 -20.97 -2.53
CA ARG A 225 8.25 -22.34 -2.07
C ARG A 225 7.03 -22.83 -1.29
N GLU A 226 6.72 -24.11 -1.46
CA GLU A 226 5.76 -24.82 -0.62
C GLU A 226 6.49 -25.65 0.41
N VAL A 227 5.99 -25.64 1.63
CA VAL A 227 6.49 -26.47 2.74
C VAL A 227 5.33 -27.21 3.39
N VAL A 228 5.62 -28.35 4.00
CA VAL A 228 4.63 -29.11 4.78
C VAL A 228 4.83 -28.76 6.25
N ARG A 229 3.75 -28.37 6.94
CA ARG A 229 3.77 -28.07 8.37
C ARG A 229 2.68 -28.85 9.10
N PRO A 230 2.93 -29.28 10.35
CA PRO A 230 1.88 -29.80 11.21
C PRO A 230 0.96 -28.64 11.64
N GLN A 231 -0.34 -28.80 11.40
CA GLN A 231 -1.40 -27.92 11.89
C GLN A 231 -2.54 -28.82 12.38
N ASP A 232 -2.91 -28.68 13.66
CA ASP A 232 -3.95 -29.50 14.31
C ASP A 232 -3.76 -31.02 14.11
N GLY A 233 -2.51 -31.48 14.22
CA GLY A 233 -2.13 -32.89 14.03
C GLY A 233 -2.13 -33.38 12.58
N ARG A 234 -2.37 -32.50 11.59
CA ARG A 234 -2.38 -32.84 10.16
C ARG A 234 -1.24 -32.15 9.40
N ALA A 235 -0.70 -32.84 8.40
CA ALA A 235 0.27 -32.27 7.47
C ALA A 235 -0.45 -31.34 6.47
N VAL A 236 -0.17 -30.04 6.55
CA VAL A 236 -0.74 -29.02 5.67
C VAL A 236 0.35 -28.42 4.80
N ARG A 237 0.08 -28.29 3.48
CA ARG A 237 0.95 -27.57 2.56
C ARG A 237 0.71 -26.08 2.67
N VAL A 238 1.77 -25.31 2.88
CA VAL A 238 1.74 -23.86 3.03
C VAL A 238 2.68 -23.22 2.01
N LYS A 239 2.18 -22.21 1.29
CA LYS A 239 3.00 -21.36 0.41
C LYS A 239 3.68 -20.28 1.23
N LEU A 240 5.01 -20.17 1.10
CA LEU A 240 5.79 -19.11 1.73
C LEU A 240 5.66 -17.80 0.94
N HIS A 241 6.02 -16.67 1.57
CA HIS A 241 6.13 -15.42 0.84
C HIS A 241 7.17 -15.50 -0.28
N ARG A 242 6.92 -14.78 -1.38
CA ARG A 242 7.81 -14.70 -2.55
C ARG A 242 9.22 -14.21 -2.19
N GLN A 243 9.32 -13.33 -1.20
CA GLN A 243 10.57 -12.75 -0.69
C GLN A 243 10.49 -12.61 0.83
N CYS A 244 11.65 -12.58 1.49
CA CYS A 244 11.73 -12.16 2.88
C CYS A 244 11.60 -10.63 2.96
N CYS A 245 10.72 -10.13 3.83
CA CYS A 245 10.54 -8.70 4.08
C CYS A 245 11.59 -8.12 5.03
N LEU A 246 12.62 -8.87 5.44
CA LEU A 246 13.67 -8.41 6.36
C LEU A 246 13.20 -8.02 7.78
N ASN A 247 11.93 -8.20 8.14
CA ASN A 247 11.41 -7.79 9.45
C ASN A 247 12.20 -8.38 10.63
N HIS A 248 12.67 -9.63 10.49
CA HIS A 248 13.52 -10.32 11.47
C HIS A 248 14.88 -9.64 11.74
N LEU A 249 15.24 -8.60 10.99
CA LEU A 249 16.44 -7.79 11.22
C LEU A 249 16.13 -6.54 12.07
N LEU A 250 14.85 -6.22 12.32
CA LEU A 250 14.48 -5.15 13.23
C LEU A 250 14.65 -5.62 14.69
N PRO A 251 14.99 -4.70 15.61
CA PRO A 251 15.00 -5.00 17.04
C PRO A 251 13.67 -5.58 17.52
N ASP A 252 13.74 -6.57 18.40
CA ASP A 252 12.59 -7.24 19.02
C ASP A 252 11.66 -8.00 18.04
N GLU A 253 11.98 -8.04 16.74
CA GLU A 253 11.17 -8.69 15.71
C GLU A 253 11.68 -10.08 15.33
N GLY A 254 10.72 -10.97 15.03
CA GLY A 254 10.99 -12.34 14.61
C GLY A 254 10.80 -12.60 13.12
N TYR A 255 10.99 -13.86 12.72
CA TYR A 255 10.53 -14.31 11.41
C TYR A 255 8.99 -14.37 11.39
N CYS A 256 8.37 -13.76 10.37
CA CYS A 256 6.94 -13.93 10.16
C CYS A 256 6.57 -15.40 9.84
N SER A 257 5.32 -15.77 10.09
CA SER A 257 4.82 -17.17 10.07
C SER A 257 5.15 -17.95 8.79
N ILE A 258 5.11 -17.30 7.63
CA ILE A 258 5.38 -17.90 6.31
C ILE A 258 6.60 -17.25 5.62
N CYS A 259 7.59 -16.83 6.40
CA CYS A 259 8.84 -16.25 5.90
C CYS A 259 9.69 -17.30 5.15
N PRO A 260 10.18 -17.03 3.92
CA PRO A 260 10.99 -18.00 3.17
C PRO A 260 12.38 -18.28 3.75
N LEU A 261 12.84 -17.48 4.72
CA LEU A 261 14.16 -17.63 5.35
C LEU A 261 14.12 -18.21 6.76
N ALA A 262 12.93 -18.41 7.34
CA ALA A 262 12.82 -18.89 8.70
C ALA A 262 13.39 -20.31 8.81
N PRO A 263 14.18 -20.63 9.86
CA PRO A 263 14.84 -21.93 10.00
C PRO A 263 13.90 -23.13 9.89
N GLN A 264 12.67 -23.01 10.41
CA GLN A 264 11.66 -24.09 10.36
C GLN A 264 11.14 -24.41 8.96
N HIS A 265 11.49 -23.60 7.95
CA HIS A 265 11.08 -23.79 6.55
C HIS A 265 12.28 -24.09 5.63
N ARG A 266 13.47 -24.32 6.18
CA ARG A 266 14.66 -24.68 5.42
C ARG A 266 14.66 -26.14 5.03
#